data_AF-D8UIL7-F1
#
_entry.id   AF-D8UIL7-F1
#
_cell.length_a   1.000
_cell.length_b   1.000
_cell.length_c   1.000
_cell.angle_alpha   90.00
_cell.angle_beta   90.00
_cell.angle_gamma   90.00
#
_symmetry.space_group_name_H-M   'P 1'
#
loop_
_entity.id
_entity.type
_entity.pdbx_description
1 polymer ?
#
loop_
_entity_poly.entity_id
_entity_poly.type
_entity_poly.pdbx_seq_one_letter_code
_entity_poly.pdbx_strand_id
1 'polypeptide(L)'
;MAPRGLLLRVVALLAGACLNLQSAWAQRAVGTGSVVNNVTIFVEGTVQVYVTDFTSPKYAREANRANAYKPEYTYTLVERRASSVTPLEIPVNFGEKAGFLKTGWETYQGYSSNGRRLLSEEHEKARRMVLDFHNTKRSLQEFTSLADLLRTTSDALLPETPRADNPIVIEKTADKDLFVSDGKKQNLTSLTFVFRSSYCGLNPNLTAAIVRQWWYDNGVNAFVTASLQRYIRTCTYGQLSFRPENNRVIDVDIPCTGNTSYGPYNLMNGRGIGENVDNEKYALVELAKLHVQQTDRDVFNKWSSFRRKVMIFPFNWYKRYVSWTGSAAVGCVANADCYTWINSDTASRDYVDSASAFHELGHNIGLSHSDARECTSNRSGGAPSCALSRSSDPSDILGAGTVPEKRSQILCMNAPQASVSVVVPVGSYKAGWSGFVTGGLIRSFELQPGVSRVITLPSMSLNKNNLLRIVIDSSNLLNGLDNKPQQALFVSYRVRGNGSVAYDSGLNTSGRIWIHEYNDTANGVPADSSPALLTTLDTVSNGTVAAASFVQPLPLILGVVTGGINISLRSKTPESATVSLCRFTRRVETAGFCSDGLDNDW
;
A
#
# COMPACT_ATOMS: atom_id res chain seq x y z
N MET A 1 54.92 20.73 -17.63
CA MET A 1 54.61 20.13 -16.31
C MET A 1 53.11 19.92 -16.21
N ALA A 2 52.66 18.66 -16.32
CA ALA A 2 51.38 18.08 -15.92
C ALA A 2 51.52 16.55 -16.11
N PRO A 3 50.92 15.69 -15.27
CA PRO A 3 51.42 14.34 -15.03
C PRO A 3 50.73 13.24 -15.85
N ARG A 4 51.51 12.19 -16.09
CA ARG A 4 51.15 10.87 -16.61
C ARG A 4 50.37 10.08 -15.56
N GLY A 5 49.33 9.34 -15.96
CA GLY A 5 48.73 8.33 -15.08
C GLY A 5 47.36 7.81 -15.47
N LEU A 6 47.19 7.22 -16.66
CA LEU A 6 45.98 6.42 -16.96
C LEU A 6 46.16 5.42 -18.13
N LEU A 7 47.26 4.64 -18.14
CA LEU A 7 47.46 3.64 -19.22
C LEU A 7 47.97 2.27 -18.75
N LEU A 8 47.74 1.90 -17.48
CA LEU A 8 48.23 0.62 -16.94
C LEU A 8 47.18 -0.26 -16.24
N ARG A 9 45.88 -0.08 -16.53
CA ARG A 9 44.81 -0.97 -15.99
C ARG A 9 43.94 -1.67 -17.02
N VAL A 10 44.23 -1.56 -18.32
CA VAL A 10 43.44 -2.23 -19.38
C VAL A 10 44.13 -3.48 -19.96
N VAL A 11 45.42 -3.71 -19.66
CA VAL A 11 46.17 -4.86 -20.23
C VAL A 11 46.17 -6.10 -19.33
N ALA A 12 45.77 -6.00 -18.05
CA ALA A 12 45.74 -7.15 -17.14
C ALA A 12 44.42 -7.96 -17.16
N LEU A 13 43.37 -7.47 -17.82
CA LEU A 13 42.06 -8.14 -17.87
C LEU A 13 41.82 -8.96 -19.15
N LEU A 14 42.70 -8.86 -20.15
CA LEU A 14 42.56 -9.57 -21.43
C LEU A 14 43.52 -10.78 -21.58
N ALA A 15 44.47 -10.97 -20.66
CA ALA A 15 45.35 -12.14 -20.65
C ALA A 15 44.80 -13.36 -19.87
N GLY A 16 43.83 -13.15 -18.97
CA GLY A 16 43.23 -14.24 -18.17
C GLY A 16 42.15 -15.05 -18.87
N ALA A 17 41.54 -14.51 -19.93
CA ALA A 17 40.43 -15.15 -20.65
C ALA A 17 40.87 -16.05 -21.82
N CYS A 18 42.14 -15.98 -22.27
CA CYS A 18 42.63 -16.78 -23.39
C CYS A 18 43.38 -18.07 -22.97
N LEU A 19 43.61 -18.30 -21.68
CA LEU A 19 44.34 -19.48 -21.18
C LEU A 19 43.45 -20.61 -20.64
N ASN A 20 42.13 -20.42 -20.55
CA ASN A 20 41.18 -21.45 -20.08
C ASN A 20 40.36 -22.12 -21.19
N LEU A 21 40.68 -21.88 -22.47
CA LEU A 21 39.97 -22.45 -23.63
C LEU A 21 40.80 -23.45 -24.44
N GLN A 22 41.99 -23.85 -23.98
CA GLN A 22 42.86 -24.83 -24.67
C GLN A 22 42.98 -26.21 -23.98
N SER A 23 42.31 -26.46 -22.85
CA SER A 23 42.41 -27.75 -22.14
C SER A 23 41.23 -28.72 -22.32
N ALA A 24 40.21 -28.37 -23.11
CA ALA A 24 39.01 -29.20 -23.28
C ALA A 24 38.91 -29.94 -24.64
N TRP A 25 39.96 -29.92 -25.47
CA TRP A 25 39.97 -30.59 -26.79
C TRP A 25 41.15 -31.55 -26.93
N ALA A 26 41.27 -32.51 -26.01
CA ALA A 26 42.02 -33.72 -26.24
C ALA A 26 41.65 -34.77 -25.18
N GLN A 27 40.62 -35.59 -25.44
CA GLN A 27 40.67 -37.04 -25.23
C GLN A 27 39.35 -37.75 -25.57
N ARG A 28 39.50 -38.71 -26.49
CA ARG A 28 38.80 -39.99 -26.66
C ARG A 28 37.36 -40.04 -27.17
N ALA A 29 37.31 -40.58 -28.38
CA ALA A 29 36.24 -41.36 -28.96
C ALA A 29 35.97 -42.69 -28.24
N VAL A 30 34.80 -43.25 -28.60
CA VAL A 30 34.28 -44.62 -28.48
C VAL A 30 33.42 -44.89 -27.23
N GLY A 31 32.11 -44.91 -27.46
CA GLY A 31 31.10 -45.44 -26.54
C GLY A 31 29.70 -45.07 -27.01
N THR A 32 29.06 -45.94 -27.79
CA THR A 32 27.67 -45.81 -28.24
C THR A 32 26.71 -45.84 -27.05
N GLY A 33 26.21 -44.68 -26.67
CA GLY A 33 25.05 -44.50 -25.81
C GLY A 33 24.28 -43.28 -26.29
N SER A 34 23.01 -43.46 -26.66
CA SER A 34 22.13 -42.36 -27.06
C SER A 34 21.88 -41.46 -25.85
N VAL A 35 22.69 -40.42 -25.70
CA VAL A 35 22.41 -39.33 -24.75
C VAL A 35 21.40 -38.40 -25.41
N VAL A 36 20.15 -38.46 -24.96
CA VAL A 36 19.15 -37.42 -25.27
C VAL A 36 19.55 -36.19 -24.48
N ASN A 37 20.22 -35.24 -25.13
CA ASN A 37 20.48 -33.94 -24.56
C ASN A 37 19.17 -33.14 -24.59
N ASN A 38 18.46 -33.09 -23.45
CA ASN A 38 17.39 -32.12 -23.27
C ASN A 38 18.01 -30.73 -23.15
N VAL A 39 18.02 -29.98 -24.25
CA VAL A 39 18.42 -28.57 -24.26
C VAL A 39 17.21 -27.74 -23.88
N THR A 40 17.20 -27.19 -22.67
CA THR A 40 16.22 -26.19 -22.25
C THR A 40 16.73 -24.81 -22.63
N ILE A 41 16.10 -24.16 -23.61
CA ILE A 41 16.40 -22.78 -24.01
C ILE A 41 15.45 -21.84 -23.27
N PHE A 42 16.00 -20.94 -22.47
CA PHE A 42 15.24 -19.83 -21.88
C PHE A 42 15.30 -18.63 -22.81
N VAL A 43 14.14 -18.17 -23.29
CA VAL A 43 14.01 -16.94 -24.07
C VAL A 43 13.46 -15.87 -23.15
N GLU A 44 14.25 -14.85 -22.81
CA GLU A 44 13.78 -13.67 -22.08
C GLU A 44 13.55 -12.49 -23.05
N GLY A 45 12.28 -12.17 -23.28
CA GLY A 45 11.82 -11.07 -24.13
C GLY A 45 10.33 -11.22 -24.46
N THR A 46 9.70 -10.14 -24.96
CA THR A 46 8.28 -10.15 -25.33
C THR A 46 8.06 -10.99 -26.60
N VAL A 47 7.40 -12.14 -26.49
CA VAL A 47 6.93 -12.92 -27.65
C VAL A 47 5.59 -12.35 -28.10
N GLN A 48 5.56 -11.71 -29.28
CA GLN A 48 4.29 -11.36 -29.94
C GLN A 48 3.81 -12.56 -30.75
N VAL A 49 2.70 -13.16 -30.32
CA VAL A 49 2.04 -14.26 -31.04
C VAL A 49 0.98 -13.67 -31.97
N TYR A 50 1.12 -13.86 -33.28
CA TYR A 50 0.10 -13.51 -34.25
C TYR A 50 -0.80 -14.71 -34.50
N VAL A 51 -2.08 -14.59 -34.18
CA VAL A 51 -3.10 -15.57 -34.57
C VAL A 51 -3.80 -15.02 -35.80
N THR A 52 -3.44 -15.51 -36.98
CA THR A 52 -4.20 -15.25 -38.21
C THR A 52 -5.31 -16.29 -38.32
N ASP A 53 -6.53 -15.88 -37.97
CA ASP A 53 -7.72 -16.69 -38.21
C ASP A 53 -8.21 -16.46 -39.65
N PHE A 54 -8.01 -17.45 -40.52
CA PHE A 54 -8.55 -17.45 -41.88
C PHE A 54 -9.95 -18.05 -41.91
N THR A 55 -10.89 -17.44 -41.18
CA THR A 55 -12.31 -17.77 -41.34
C THR A 55 -13.05 -16.60 -41.97
N SER A 56 -13.37 -16.76 -43.26
CA SER A 56 -14.29 -15.89 -43.98
C SER A 56 -15.64 -15.83 -43.25
N PRO A 57 -16.27 -14.65 -43.09
CA PRO A 57 -17.57 -14.50 -42.40
C PRO A 57 -18.71 -15.35 -42.97
N LYS A 58 -18.54 -15.91 -44.18
CA LYS A 58 -19.54 -16.77 -44.82
C LYS A 58 -19.63 -18.19 -44.23
N TYR A 59 -18.61 -18.70 -43.52
CA TYR A 59 -18.63 -20.10 -43.03
C TYR A 59 -19.03 -20.27 -41.56
N ALA A 60 -19.09 -19.20 -40.77
CA ALA A 60 -19.43 -19.29 -39.34
C ALA A 60 -20.92 -19.65 -39.07
N ARG A 61 -21.80 -19.59 -40.08
CA ARG A 61 -23.23 -19.92 -39.91
C ARG A 61 -23.57 -21.40 -40.13
N GLU A 62 -22.68 -22.19 -40.71
CA GLU A 62 -22.94 -23.62 -40.97
C GLU A 62 -22.31 -24.58 -39.95
N ALA A 63 -21.33 -24.12 -39.15
CA ALA A 63 -20.64 -24.97 -38.16
C ALA A 63 -21.42 -25.24 -36.85
N ASN A 64 -22.67 -24.77 -36.72
CA ASN A 64 -23.48 -24.95 -35.51
C ASN A 64 -24.32 -26.25 -35.48
N ARG A 65 -24.08 -27.20 -36.41
CA ARG A 65 -24.69 -28.53 -36.34
C ARG A 65 -23.66 -29.62 -36.68
N ALA A 66 -23.39 -30.43 -35.66
CA ALA A 66 -22.55 -31.65 -35.64
C ALA A 66 -21.02 -31.44 -35.59
N ASN A 67 -20.45 -31.90 -34.47
CA ASN A 67 -19.02 -32.00 -34.12
C ASN A 67 -18.28 -30.66 -34.02
N ALA A 68 -18.06 -30.24 -32.78
CA ALA A 68 -17.20 -29.10 -32.45
C ALA A 68 -15.79 -29.35 -33.01
N TYR A 69 -15.48 -28.69 -34.12
CA TYR A 69 -14.13 -28.57 -34.64
C TYR A 69 -13.27 -27.93 -33.54
N LYS A 70 -12.38 -28.72 -32.93
CA LYS A 70 -11.31 -28.18 -32.09
C LYS A 70 -10.16 -27.83 -33.03
N PRO A 71 -9.91 -26.55 -33.33
CA PRO A 71 -8.69 -26.19 -34.01
C PRO A 71 -7.49 -26.66 -33.17
N GLU A 72 -6.61 -27.41 -33.80
CA GLU A 72 -5.33 -27.80 -33.22
C GLU A 72 -4.36 -26.66 -33.50
N TYR A 73 -3.98 -25.92 -32.45
CA TYR A 73 -3.06 -24.81 -32.59
C TYR A 73 -1.64 -25.33 -32.42
N THR A 74 -0.85 -25.27 -33.50
CA THR A 74 0.59 -25.51 -33.43
C THR A 74 1.29 -24.19 -33.16
N TYR A 75 2.05 -24.10 -32.06
CA TYR A 75 2.81 -22.91 -31.71
C TYR A 75 4.27 -23.12 -32.10
N THR A 76 4.80 -22.25 -32.98
CA THR A 76 6.17 -22.35 -33.46
C THR A 76 6.92 -21.08 -33.10
N LEU A 77 8.07 -21.22 -32.45
CA LEU A 77 8.99 -20.10 -32.25
C LEU A 77 9.82 -19.92 -33.52
N VAL A 78 9.78 -18.71 -34.08
CA VAL A 78 10.54 -18.36 -35.29
C VAL A 78 11.58 -17.31 -34.92
N GLU A 79 12.84 -17.64 -35.11
CA GLU A 79 13.94 -16.69 -34.89
C GLU A 79 14.00 -15.69 -36.05
N ARG A 80 13.75 -14.40 -35.78
CA ARG A 80 13.80 -13.35 -36.80
C ARG A 80 15.23 -12.80 -36.93
N ARG A 81 15.99 -13.29 -37.91
CA ARG A 81 17.33 -12.75 -38.27
C ARG A 81 17.28 -11.92 -39.55
N ALA A 82 18.31 -11.09 -39.76
CA ALA A 82 18.48 -10.29 -40.98
C ALA A 82 18.54 -11.15 -42.26
N SER A 83 18.10 -10.57 -43.37
CA SER A 83 17.43 -11.18 -44.53
C SER A 83 18.23 -12.11 -45.48
N SER A 84 18.99 -13.08 -44.99
CA SER A 84 19.66 -14.04 -45.91
C SER A 84 19.86 -15.47 -45.39
N VAL A 85 19.23 -15.87 -44.29
CA VAL A 85 19.32 -17.26 -43.78
C VAL A 85 17.93 -17.79 -43.46
N THR A 86 17.68 -19.04 -43.85
CA THR A 86 16.42 -19.75 -43.59
C THR A 86 16.14 -19.81 -42.08
N PRO A 87 14.96 -19.37 -41.61
CA PRO A 87 14.65 -19.33 -40.17
C PRO A 87 14.68 -20.72 -39.53
N LEU A 88 15.16 -20.80 -38.29
CA LEU A 88 15.00 -21.99 -37.46
C LEU A 88 13.61 -21.96 -36.81
N GLU A 89 12.82 -23.01 -37.06
CA GLU A 89 11.49 -23.19 -36.50
C GLU A 89 11.52 -24.28 -35.43
N ILE A 90 11.08 -23.96 -34.21
CA ILE A 90 11.01 -24.91 -33.11
C ILE A 90 9.55 -25.02 -32.64
N PRO A 91 8.91 -26.21 -32.72
CA PRO A 91 7.56 -26.42 -32.21
C PRO A 91 7.55 -26.45 -30.68
N VAL A 92 6.52 -25.86 -30.07
CA VAL A 92 6.35 -25.82 -28.61
C VAL A 92 4.98 -26.36 -28.22
N ASN A 93 4.97 -27.38 -27.35
CA ASN A 93 3.74 -27.94 -26.79
C ASN A 93 3.44 -27.33 -25.43
N PHE A 94 2.24 -26.78 -25.25
CA PHE A 94 1.75 -26.31 -23.95
C PHE A 94 0.55 -27.15 -23.51
N GLY A 95 0.61 -27.72 -22.30
CA GLY A 95 -0.57 -28.30 -21.64
C GLY A 95 -0.65 -29.83 -21.55
N GLU A 96 0.45 -30.55 -21.37
CA GLU A 96 0.39 -31.96 -20.95
C GLU A 96 0.58 -32.12 -19.44
N LYS A 97 -0.29 -32.95 -18.84
CA LYS A 97 -0.30 -33.29 -17.41
C LYS A 97 0.98 -34.03 -17.03
N ALA A 98 1.85 -33.42 -16.24
CA ALA A 98 2.80 -34.16 -15.42
C ALA A 98 2.03 -34.88 -14.30
N GLY A 99 2.21 -36.20 -14.20
CA GLY A 99 1.54 -37.05 -13.21
C GLY A 99 1.95 -36.69 -11.78
N PHE A 100 1.04 -36.97 -10.84
CA PHE A 100 1.13 -36.76 -9.39
C PHE A 100 0.76 -35.36 -8.90
N LEU A 101 -0.54 -35.09 -8.84
CA LEU A 101 -1.26 -34.53 -7.68
C LEU A 101 -2.77 -34.54 -7.97
N LYS A 102 -3.56 -35.24 -7.15
CA LYS A 102 -5.03 -35.22 -7.16
C LYS A 102 -5.50 -34.14 -6.20
N THR A 103 -6.32 -33.20 -6.67
CA THR A 103 -7.25 -32.44 -5.83
C THR A 103 -8.65 -32.52 -6.45
N GLY A 104 -9.63 -32.76 -5.58
CA GLY A 104 -10.99 -33.18 -5.90
C GLY A 104 -11.82 -32.11 -6.60
N TRP A 105 -12.91 -32.59 -7.19
CA TRP A 105 -13.92 -31.79 -7.88
C TRP A 105 -14.89 -31.20 -6.86
N GLU A 106 -15.08 -29.88 -6.90
CA GLU A 106 -16.34 -29.26 -6.50
C GLU A 106 -16.92 -28.50 -7.69
N THR A 107 -18.05 -29.00 -8.17
CA THR A 107 -18.93 -28.36 -9.15
C THR A 107 -19.63 -27.16 -8.53
N TYR A 108 -19.39 -25.97 -9.06
CA TYR A 108 -20.29 -24.83 -8.91
C TYR A 108 -20.99 -24.56 -10.24
N GLN A 109 -22.28 -24.90 -10.32
CA GLN A 109 -23.17 -24.40 -11.35
C GLN A 109 -23.67 -23.01 -10.94
N GLY A 110 -23.29 -21.99 -11.69
CA GLY A 110 -23.82 -20.64 -11.57
C GLY A 110 -23.85 -19.99 -12.95
N TYR A 111 -24.93 -20.23 -13.70
CA TYR A 111 -25.21 -19.53 -14.94
C TYR A 111 -25.48 -18.05 -14.62
N SER A 112 -24.60 -17.16 -15.07
CA SER A 112 -24.91 -15.74 -15.25
C SER A 112 -24.87 -15.45 -16.75
N SER A 113 -26.05 -15.21 -17.31
CA SER A 113 -26.25 -14.75 -18.67
C SER A 113 -25.84 -13.28 -18.79
N ASN A 114 -24.54 -13.02 -18.92
CA ASN A 114 -23.95 -11.88 -19.63
C ASN A 114 -22.43 -12.03 -19.61
N GLY A 115 -21.87 -12.49 -20.74
CA GLY A 115 -20.50 -12.94 -20.86
C GLY A 115 -19.45 -11.84 -20.65
N ARG A 116 -18.96 -11.72 -19.41
CA ARG A 116 -17.55 -11.43 -19.14
C ARG A 116 -17.04 -12.50 -18.20
N ARG A 117 -16.03 -13.25 -18.64
CA ARG A 117 -15.35 -14.26 -17.82
C ARG A 117 -14.56 -13.50 -16.77
N LEU A 118 -15.07 -13.48 -15.53
CA LEU A 118 -14.31 -12.97 -14.38
C LEU A 118 -13.04 -13.81 -14.26
N LEU A 119 -11.89 -13.15 -14.16
CA LEU A 119 -10.63 -13.81 -13.83
C LEU A 119 -10.78 -14.45 -12.45
N SER A 120 -10.19 -15.64 -12.24
CA SER A 120 -10.15 -16.22 -10.91
C SER A 120 -9.34 -15.34 -9.97
N GLU A 121 -9.58 -15.44 -8.67
CA GLU A 121 -8.85 -14.66 -7.67
C GLU A 121 -7.34 -14.88 -7.76
N GLU A 122 -6.89 -16.07 -8.16
CA GLU A 122 -5.47 -16.36 -8.41
C GLU A 122 -4.92 -15.60 -9.63
N HIS A 123 -5.72 -15.37 -10.67
CA HIS A 123 -5.30 -14.59 -11.85
C HIS A 123 -5.19 -13.10 -11.55
N GLU A 124 -6.12 -12.54 -10.76
CA GLU A 124 -6.00 -11.16 -10.28
C GLU A 124 -4.82 -10.99 -9.33
N LYS A 125 -4.54 -11.99 -8.47
CA LYS A 125 -3.35 -12.01 -7.61
C LYS A 125 -2.06 -12.09 -8.43
N ALA A 126 -2.00 -12.92 -9.46
CA ALA A 126 -0.86 -13.03 -10.38
C ALA A 126 -0.63 -11.72 -11.15
N ARG A 127 -1.71 -11.05 -11.59
CA ARG A 127 -1.62 -9.75 -12.26
C ARG A 127 -1.08 -8.66 -11.34
N ARG A 128 -1.49 -8.62 -10.07
CA ARG A 128 -0.92 -7.71 -9.06
C ARG A 128 0.54 -8.02 -8.80
N MET A 129 0.90 -9.29 -8.62
CA MET A 129 2.30 -9.69 -8.45
C MET A 129 3.17 -9.30 -9.65
N VAL A 130 2.67 -9.38 -10.88
CA VAL A 130 3.40 -8.95 -12.10
C VAL A 130 3.55 -7.43 -12.15
N LEU A 131 2.52 -6.67 -11.78
CA LEU A 131 2.59 -5.20 -11.70
C LEU A 131 3.52 -4.72 -10.57
N ASP A 132 3.54 -5.43 -9.44
CA ASP A 132 4.47 -5.18 -8.32
C ASP A 132 5.91 -5.56 -8.69
N PHE A 133 6.09 -6.66 -9.43
CA PHE A 133 7.39 -7.13 -9.91
C PHE A 133 8.01 -6.15 -10.92
N HIS A 134 7.22 -5.65 -11.88
CA HIS A 134 7.68 -4.66 -12.88
C HIS A 134 7.94 -3.26 -12.29
N ASN A 135 7.44 -2.96 -11.09
CA ASN A 135 7.69 -1.70 -10.39
C ASN A 135 8.95 -1.71 -9.50
N THR A 136 9.72 -2.80 -9.47
CA THR A 136 11.06 -2.83 -8.85
C THR A 136 12.14 -2.95 -9.93
N LYS A 137 12.79 -1.83 -10.29
CA LYS A 137 14.01 -1.91 -11.11
C LYS A 137 15.15 -2.43 -10.24
N ARG A 138 15.46 -3.73 -10.33
CA ARG A 138 16.73 -4.30 -9.88
C ARG A 138 17.81 -4.08 -10.95
N SER A 139 19.03 -3.83 -10.52
CA SER A 139 20.16 -3.66 -11.44
C SER A 139 20.56 -5.01 -12.05
N LEU A 140 21.09 -5.00 -13.28
CA LEU A 140 21.59 -6.21 -13.96
C LEU A 140 22.62 -6.99 -13.11
N GLN A 141 23.36 -6.29 -12.25
CA GLN A 141 24.31 -6.86 -11.30
C GLN A 141 23.64 -7.73 -10.22
N GLU A 142 22.46 -7.35 -9.74
CA GLU A 142 21.69 -8.10 -8.75
C GLU A 142 21.11 -9.40 -9.33
N PHE A 143 20.89 -9.45 -10.65
CA PHE A 143 20.43 -10.67 -11.33
C PHE A 143 21.56 -11.70 -11.50
N THR A 144 22.79 -11.26 -11.79
CA THR A 144 23.98 -12.13 -11.80
C THR A 144 24.22 -12.78 -10.43
N SER A 145 24.01 -12.05 -9.33
CA SER A 145 24.11 -12.58 -7.97
C SER A 145 23.11 -13.71 -7.71
N LEU A 146 21.86 -13.55 -8.17
CA LEU A 146 20.83 -14.58 -8.02
C LEU A 146 21.07 -15.80 -8.93
N ALA A 147 21.53 -15.57 -10.15
CA ALA A 147 21.91 -16.64 -11.08
C ALA A 147 23.12 -17.44 -10.55
N ASP A 148 24.11 -16.77 -9.98
CA ASP A 148 25.27 -17.42 -9.34
C ASP A 148 24.87 -18.17 -8.05
N LEU A 149 23.89 -17.66 -7.30
CA LEU A 149 23.31 -18.33 -6.13
C LEU A 149 22.52 -19.60 -6.52
N LEU A 150 21.77 -19.54 -7.62
CA LEU A 150 21.02 -20.68 -8.16
C LEU A 150 21.95 -21.73 -8.80
N ARG A 151 23.07 -21.28 -9.39
CA ARG A 151 24.09 -22.19 -9.96
C ARG A 151 24.94 -22.87 -8.88
N THR A 152 25.10 -22.24 -7.71
CA THR A 152 25.77 -22.85 -6.56
C THR A 152 24.86 -23.80 -5.77
N THR A 153 23.54 -23.70 -5.92
CA THR A 153 22.57 -24.61 -5.27
C THR A 153 22.25 -25.86 -6.07
N SER A 154 22.58 -25.93 -7.37
CA SER A 154 22.33 -27.16 -8.16
C SER A 154 23.34 -28.29 -7.89
N ASP A 155 24.55 -27.97 -7.42
CA ASP A 155 25.69 -28.91 -7.47
C ASP A 155 26.34 -29.25 -6.12
N ALA A 156 25.77 -28.87 -4.96
CA ALA A 156 26.37 -29.24 -3.68
C ALA A 156 25.34 -29.55 -2.58
N LEU A 157 25.39 -30.78 -2.07
CA LEU A 157 25.01 -31.13 -0.71
C LEU A 157 25.76 -30.20 0.25
N LEU A 158 25.10 -29.22 0.85
CA LEU A 158 25.67 -28.39 1.90
C LEU A 158 24.96 -28.63 3.24
N PRO A 159 25.71 -28.95 4.31
CA PRO A 159 25.25 -28.83 5.68
C PRO A 159 25.18 -27.35 6.09
N GLU A 160 24.29 -27.06 7.05
CA GLU A 160 24.07 -25.81 7.76
C GLU A 160 24.00 -24.50 6.95
N THR A 161 22.81 -23.90 6.98
CA THR A 161 22.44 -22.57 6.46
C THR A 161 23.59 -21.55 6.49
N PRO A 162 24.00 -21.00 5.33
CA PRO A 162 24.93 -19.88 5.28
C PRO A 162 24.28 -18.68 5.98
N ARG A 163 24.82 -18.27 7.13
CA ARG A 163 24.53 -16.95 7.68
C ARG A 163 25.24 -15.93 6.80
N ALA A 164 24.48 -15.07 6.15
CA ALA A 164 25.03 -13.90 5.49
C ALA A 164 25.55 -12.95 6.58
N ASP A 165 26.85 -13.04 6.89
CA ASP A 165 27.44 -12.35 8.04
C ASP A 165 27.47 -10.82 7.93
N ASN A 166 27.04 -10.22 6.83
CA ASN A 166 26.85 -8.77 6.72
C ASN A 166 25.84 -8.47 5.59
N PRO A 167 24.55 -8.21 5.88
CA PRO A 167 23.72 -7.55 4.89
C PRO A 167 24.37 -6.19 4.59
N ILE A 168 24.86 -6.01 3.36
CA ILE A 168 25.31 -4.71 2.87
C ILE A 168 24.04 -3.85 2.82
N VAL A 169 23.89 -3.00 3.83
CA VAL A 169 22.89 -1.94 3.82
C VAL A 169 23.29 -1.02 2.68
N ILE A 170 22.58 -1.11 1.56
CA ILE A 170 22.65 -0.14 0.48
C ILE A 170 22.42 1.21 1.14
N GLU A 171 23.42 2.09 1.01
CA GLU A 171 23.47 3.41 1.62
C GLU A 171 22.09 4.07 1.53
N LYS A 172 21.54 4.49 2.68
CA LYS A 172 20.28 5.24 2.76
C LYS A 172 20.35 6.33 1.69
N THR A 173 19.62 6.17 0.59
CA THR A 173 19.30 7.31 -0.25
C THR A 173 18.69 8.30 0.71
N ALA A 174 19.32 9.46 0.84
CA ALA A 174 18.85 10.54 1.67
C ALA A 174 17.58 11.10 1.02
N ASP A 175 16.53 10.30 1.00
CA ASP A 175 15.24 10.59 0.39
C ASP A 175 14.53 11.57 1.33
N LYS A 176 14.97 12.82 1.23
CA LYS A 176 14.58 14.00 2.03
C LYS A 176 13.11 14.39 1.88
N ASP A 177 12.29 13.56 1.24
CA ASP A 177 10.92 13.90 0.84
C ASP A 177 9.97 12.70 0.94
N LEU A 178 10.14 11.83 1.93
CA LEU A 178 9.11 10.84 2.27
C LEU A 178 8.08 11.49 3.21
N PHE A 179 6.82 11.03 3.17
CA PHE A 179 5.78 11.50 4.11
C PHE A 179 5.96 10.80 5.49
N VAL A 180 7.08 10.08 5.63
CA VAL A 180 7.51 9.30 6.79
C VAL A 180 8.61 10.06 7.51
N SER A 181 8.34 10.49 8.73
CA SER A 181 9.26 11.37 9.46
C SER A 181 10.30 10.63 10.28
N ASP A 182 10.00 9.41 10.74
CA ASP A 182 10.70 8.73 11.85
C ASP A 182 10.93 9.69 13.05
N GLY A 183 9.92 10.52 13.35
CA GLY A 183 10.01 11.55 14.38
C GLY A 183 10.84 12.79 14.03
N LYS A 184 11.49 12.84 12.85
CA LYS A 184 12.30 13.99 12.39
C LYS A 184 11.45 15.00 11.62
N LYS A 185 11.85 16.26 11.69
CA LYS A 185 11.23 17.30 10.86
C LYS A 185 11.61 17.12 9.39
N GLN A 186 10.64 17.18 8.49
CA GLN A 186 10.84 17.05 7.05
C GLN A 186 10.00 18.08 6.29
N ASN A 187 10.57 18.58 5.19
CA ASN A 187 9.88 19.48 4.29
C ASN A 187 9.39 18.68 3.10
N LEU A 188 8.08 18.66 2.93
CA LEU A 188 7.46 17.98 1.83
C LEU A 188 7.58 18.81 0.56
N THR A 189 7.79 18.11 -0.55
CA THR A 189 7.73 18.71 -1.87
C THR A 189 6.64 18.05 -2.71
N SER A 190 5.98 18.86 -3.54
CA SER A 190 4.96 18.37 -4.47
C SER A 190 4.75 19.33 -5.64
N LEU A 191 4.26 18.78 -6.75
CA LEU A 191 3.64 19.55 -7.82
C LEU A 191 2.16 19.17 -7.88
N THR A 192 1.29 20.16 -7.82
CA THR A 192 -0.16 20.02 -7.99
C THR A 192 -0.58 20.67 -9.30
N PHE A 193 -1.29 19.92 -10.13
CA PHE A 193 -1.73 20.35 -11.45
C PHE A 193 -3.25 20.45 -11.46
N VAL A 194 -3.76 21.63 -11.79
CA VAL A 194 -5.19 21.90 -11.95
C VAL A 194 -5.50 21.90 -13.43
N PHE A 195 -6.14 20.84 -13.89
CA PHE A 195 -6.40 20.68 -15.30
C PHE A 195 -7.65 21.44 -15.72
N ARG A 196 -7.60 22.00 -16.92
CA ARG A 196 -8.71 22.53 -17.71
C ARG A 196 -8.47 22.18 -19.16
N SER A 197 -9.51 22.34 -19.98
CA SER A 197 -9.38 22.15 -21.42
C SER A 197 -10.31 23.12 -22.15
N SER A 198 -9.75 24.26 -22.53
CA SER A 198 -10.44 25.33 -23.26
C SER A 198 -11.01 24.84 -24.60
N TYR A 199 -10.34 23.87 -25.24
CA TYR A 199 -10.68 23.28 -26.55
C TYR A 199 -12.07 22.64 -26.64
N CYS A 200 -12.63 22.16 -25.54
CA CYS A 200 -13.99 21.57 -25.50
C CYS A 200 -14.81 22.13 -24.33
N GLY A 201 -14.48 23.34 -23.88
CA GLY A 201 -15.24 24.03 -22.84
C GLY A 201 -15.18 23.37 -21.46
N LEU A 202 -14.18 22.53 -21.20
CA LEU A 202 -13.93 21.92 -19.89
C LEU A 202 -13.20 22.92 -19.00
N ASN A 203 -13.94 23.91 -18.52
CA ASN A 203 -13.41 24.97 -17.67
C ASN A 203 -13.99 24.81 -16.27
N PRO A 204 -13.43 23.94 -15.42
CA PRO A 204 -13.85 23.90 -14.03
C PRO A 204 -13.64 25.28 -13.41
N ASN A 205 -14.57 25.71 -12.53
CA ASN A 205 -14.40 26.94 -11.75
C ASN A 205 -13.16 26.87 -10.85
N LEU A 206 -12.69 25.66 -10.56
CA LEU A 206 -11.50 25.39 -9.81
C LEU A 206 -10.24 25.79 -10.60
N THR A 207 -9.49 26.76 -10.06
CA THR A 207 -8.22 27.25 -10.61
C THR A 207 -7.08 26.99 -9.63
N ALA A 208 -5.83 27.11 -10.07
CA ALA A 208 -4.68 27.06 -9.18
C ALA A 208 -4.78 28.08 -8.04
N ALA A 209 -5.33 29.28 -8.29
CA ALA A 209 -5.55 30.28 -7.25
C ALA A 209 -6.48 29.78 -6.14
N ILE A 210 -7.60 29.13 -6.49
CA ILE A 210 -8.53 28.54 -5.52
C ILE A 210 -7.87 27.38 -4.79
N VAL A 211 -7.17 26.49 -5.51
CA VAL A 211 -6.47 25.36 -4.88
C VAL A 211 -5.41 25.83 -3.88
N ARG A 212 -4.69 26.92 -4.16
CA ARG A 212 -3.75 27.52 -3.20
C ARG A 212 -4.42 28.00 -1.91
N GLN A 213 -5.70 28.41 -1.96
CA GLN A 213 -6.47 28.75 -0.75
C GLN A 213 -6.69 27.52 0.13
N TRP A 214 -6.89 26.35 -0.48
CA TRP A 214 -7.03 25.07 0.21
C TRP A 214 -5.70 24.44 0.59
N TRP A 215 -4.61 24.67 -0.15
CA TRP A 215 -3.32 24.06 0.12
C TRP A 215 -2.54 24.76 1.22
N TYR A 216 -2.56 26.10 1.23
CA TYR A 216 -1.66 26.87 2.07
C TYR A 216 -2.37 27.51 3.27
N ASP A 217 -1.62 27.71 4.34
CA ASP A 217 -2.08 28.44 5.51
C ASP A 217 -2.12 29.95 5.20
N ASN A 218 -3.33 30.47 4.94
CA ASN A 218 -3.58 31.88 4.64
C ASN A 218 -3.99 32.69 5.90
N GLY A 219 -3.70 32.17 7.10
CA GLY A 219 -4.06 32.81 8.37
C GLY A 219 -5.36 32.30 8.98
N VAL A 220 -5.62 32.70 10.23
CA VAL A 220 -6.76 32.18 11.03
C VAL A 220 -8.12 32.73 10.58
N ASN A 221 -8.12 33.86 9.87
CA ASN A 221 -9.34 34.51 9.35
C ASN A 221 -9.59 34.20 7.86
N ALA A 222 -8.83 33.26 7.28
CA ALA A 222 -9.00 32.86 5.89
C ALA A 222 -10.32 32.10 5.70
N PHE A 223 -10.85 32.15 4.48
CA PHE A 223 -12.05 31.40 4.10
C PHE A 223 -11.91 29.88 4.31
N VAL A 224 -10.72 29.35 4.01
CA VAL A 224 -10.33 27.97 4.35
C VAL A 224 -9.29 28.06 5.46
N THR A 225 -9.67 27.63 6.66
CA THR A 225 -8.74 27.52 7.78
C THR A 225 -8.17 26.12 7.88
N ALA A 226 -8.88 25.06 7.52
CA ALA A 226 -8.38 23.68 7.45
C ALA A 226 -7.66 23.41 6.12
N SER A 227 -6.61 24.18 5.82
CA SER A 227 -5.79 23.97 4.63
C SER A 227 -4.98 22.66 4.72
N LEU A 228 -4.55 22.11 3.58
CA LEU A 228 -3.69 20.92 3.53
C LEU A 228 -2.41 21.11 4.35
N GLN A 229 -1.81 22.31 4.28
CA GLN A 229 -0.66 22.69 5.11
C GLN A 229 -0.95 22.54 6.62
N ARG A 230 -2.15 22.92 7.07
CA ARG A 230 -2.57 22.76 8.47
C ARG A 230 -2.94 21.31 8.80
N TYR A 231 -3.60 20.57 7.91
CA TYR A 231 -3.82 19.13 8.06
C TYR A 231 -2.50 18.40 8.32
N ILE A 232 -1.52 18.59 7.43
CA ILE A 232 -0.19 17.99 7.53
C ILE A 232 0.49 18.45 8.82
N ARG A 233 0.56 19.76 9.09
CA ARG A 233 1.24 20.27 10.30
C ARG A 233 0.60 19.75 11.58
N THR A 234 -0.72 19.78 11.70
CA THR A 234 -1.46 19.41 12.90
C THR A 234 -1.41 17.90 13.13
N CYS A 235 -1.76 17.09 12.12
CA CYS A 235 -1.82 15.64 12.27
C CYS A 235 -0.46 14.96 12.38
N THR A 236 0.62 15.67 12.02
CA THR A 236 2.00 15.16 12.18
C THR A 236 2.75 15.76 13.38
N TYR A 237 2.07 16.50 14.26
CA TYR A 237 2.70 17.21 15.40
C TYR A 237 3.84 18.14 14.97
N GLY A 238 3.68 18.78 13.81
CA GLY A 238 4.66 19.70 13.21
C GLY A 238 5.94 19.01 12.72
N GLN A 239 5.92 17.69 12.54
CA GLN A 239 7.03 16.95 11.97
C GLN A 239 7.11 17.14 10.46
N LEU A 240 5.98 17.18 9.77
CA LEU A 240 5.95 17.49 8.35
C LEU A 240 5.61 18.96 8.12
N SER A 241 6.27 19.54 7.11
CA SER A 241 6.01 20.91 6.67
C SER A 241 5.63 20.92 5.19
N PHE A 242 4.52 21.57 4.86
CA PHE A 242 3.99 21.68 3.50
C PHE A 242 3.89 23.16 3.16
N ARG A 243 4.96 23.72 2.58
CA ARG A 243 5.07 25.17 2.38
C ARG A 243 5.03 25.54 0.89
N PRO A 244 4.56 26.75 0.54
CA PRO A 244 4.44 27.19 -0.86
C PRO A 244 5.75 27.15 -1.66
N GLU A 245 6.91 27.36 -1.02
CA GLU A 245 8.21 27.34 -1.69
C GLU A 245 8.57 25.97 -2.29
N ASN A 246 8.05 24.89 -1.69
CA ASN A 246 8.36 23.50 -2.02
C ASN A 246 7.18 22.74 -2.62
N ASN A 247 5.98 23.32 -2.59
CA ASN A 247 4.76 22.68 -3.06
C ASN A 247 4.11 23.64 -4.03
N ARG A 248 4.20 23.38 -5.34
CA ARG A 248 3.72 24.30 -6.39
C ARG A 248 2.35 23.88 -6.88
N VAL A 249 1.49 24.85 -7.18
CA VAL A 249 0.18 24.62 -7.81
C VAL A 249 0.17 25.31 -9.17
N ILE A 250 -0.11 24.58 -10.24
CA ILE A 250 0.05 24.99 -11.65
C ILE A 250 -1.26 24.72 -12.39
N ASP A 251 -1.79 25.73 -13.10
CA ASP A 251 -2.90 25.54 -14.04
C ASP A 251 -2.38 24.93 -15.33
N VAL A 252 -3.06 23.90 -15.84
CA VAL A 252 -2.68 23.21 -17.07
C VAL A 252 -3.88 23.18 -18.01
N ASP A 253 -3.73 23.81 -19.18
CA ASP A 253 -4.69 23.70 -20.27
C ASP A 253 -4.24 22.60 -21.23
N ILE A 254 -5.08 21.58 -21.43
CA ILE A 254 -4.75 20.39 -22.22
C ILE A 254 -5.76 20.13 -23.34
N PRO A 255 -5.38 19.42 -24.42
CA PRO A 255 -6.34 18.97 -25.42
C PRO A 255 -7.33 17.96 -24.83
N CYS A 256 -8.57 17.96 -25.34
CA CYS A 256 -9.65 17.08 -24.88
C CYS A 256 -9.45 15.60 -25.23
N THR A 257 -8.77 15.35 -26.34
CA THR A 257 -8.52 14.01 -26.84
C THR A 257 -7.13 13.97 -27.40
N GLY A 258 -6.46 12.84 -27.25
CA GLY A 258 -5.14 12.64 -27.81
C GLY A 258 -4.62 11.26 -27.51
N ASN A 259 -3.36 11.03 -27.86
CA ASN A 259 -2.64 9.80 -27.55
C ASN A 259 -1.43 10.15 -26.69
N THR A 260 -1.19 9.35 -25.67
CA THR A 260 0.01 9.39 -24.83
C THR A 260 0.73 8.04 -24.92
N SER A 261 1.85 7.90 -24.20
CA SER A 261 2.53 6.61 -24.08
C SER A 261 1.67 5.52 -23.43
N TYR A 262 0.59 5.88 -22.73
CA TYR A 262 -0.35 4.98 -22.07
C TYR A 262 -1.59 4.64 -22.94
N GLY A 263 -1.66 5.19 -24.16
CA GLY A 263 -2.74 4.95 -25.10
C GLY A 263 -3.59 6.20 -25.37
N PRO A 264 -4.73 6.03 -26.06
CA PRO A 264 -5.64 7.14 -26.30
C PRO A 264 -6.30 7.58 -24.98
N TYR A 265 -6.55 8.88 -24.85
CA TYR A 265 -7.34 9.45 -23.76
C TYR A 265 -8.47 10.31 -24.32
N ASN A 266 -9.61 10.31 -23.64
CA ASN A 266 -10.76 11.13 -24.00
C ASN A 266 -11.41 11.77 -22.77
N LEU A 267 -11.18 13.07 -22.65
CA LEU A 267 -11.69 13.92 -21.60
C LEU A 267 -13.15 14.34 -21.82
N MET A 268 -13.66 14.30 -23.05
CA MET A 268 -15.01 14.85 -23.33
C MET A 268 -16.14 14.01 -22.71
N ASN A 269 -15.97 12.70 -22.62
CA ASN A 269 -17.03 11.80 -22.17
C ASN A 269 -16.84 11.28 -20.73
N GLY A 270 -15.64 11.43 -20.14
CA GLY A 270 -15.30 10.96 -18.79
C GLY A 270 -15.47 9.46 -18.58
N ARG A 271 -15.68 8.67 -19.64
CA ARG A 271 -15.87 7.22 -19.57
C ARG A 271 -14.57 6.45 -19.72
N GLY A 272 -13.49 7.15 -20.03
CA GLY A 272 -12.26 6.53 -20.48
C GLY A 272 -12.47 5.55 -21.64
N ILE A 273 -11.48 4.68 -21.87
CA ILE A 273 -11.60 3.63 -22.87
C ILE A 273 -12.27 2.42 -22.23
N GLY A 274 -13.56 2.24 -22.52
CA GLY A 274 -14.32 1.07 -22.05
C GLY A 274 -14.66 1.09 -20.56
N GLU A 275 -14.98 2.27 -20.00
CA GLU A 275 -15.28 2.48 -18.57
C GLU A 275 -14.06 2.40 -17.63
N ASN A 276 -12.84 2.37 -18.19
CA ASN A 276 -11.61 2.50 -17.44
C ASN A 276 -10.95 3.87 -17.73
N VAL A 277 -10.74 4.66 -16.67
CA VAL A 277 -10.13 5.99 -16.71
C VAL A 277 -8.61 5.98 -16.49
N ASP A 278 -7.96 4.82 -16.48
CA ASP A 278 -6.52 4.70 -16.26
C ASP A 278 -5.72 5.46 -17.34
N ASN A 279 -6.11 5.35 -18.61
CA ASN A 279 -5.45 6.07 -19.69
C ASN A 279 -5.53 7.59 -19.47
N GLU A 280 -6.69 8.10 -19.06
CA GLU A 280 -6.86 9.50 -18.71
C GLU A 280 -6.00 9.89 -17.51
N LYS A 281 -6.00 9.10 -16.43
CA LYS A 281 -5.18 9.33 -15.23
C LYS A 281 -3.70 9.51 -15.58
N TYR A 282 -3.15 8.60 -16.38
CA TYR A 282 -1.73 8.65 -16.77
C TYR A 282 -1.45 9.64 -17.89
N ALA A 283 -2.41 9.91 -18.77
CA ALA A 283 -2.30 11.00 -19.74
C ALA A 283 -2.15 12.36 -19.05
N LEU A 284 -2.89 12.62 -17.96
CA LEU A 284 -2.71 13.84 -17.17
C LEU A 284 -1.27 14.00 -16.67
N VAL A 285 -0.62 12.92 -16.24
CA VAL A 285 0.79 12.95 -15.80
C VAL A 285 1.72 13.38 -16.93
N GLU A 286 1.59 12.76 -18.10
CA GLU A 286 2.43 13.05 -19.27
C GLU A 286 2.19 14.49 -19.77
N LEU A 287 0.93 14.92 -19.85
CA LEU A 287 0.55 16.26 -20.29
C LEU A 287 1.00 17.35 -19.30
N ALA A 288 0.91 17.11 -17.99
CA ALA A 288 1.47 18.02 -16.99
C ALA A 288 2.99 18.17 -17.15
N LYS A 289 3.70 17.06 -17.35
CA LYS A 289 5.15 17.08 -17.56
C LYS A 289 5.53 17.85 -18.83
N LEU A 290 4.81 17.62 -19.93
CA LEU A 290 5.00 18.35 -21.18
C LEU A 290 4.72 19.85 -21.02
N HIS A 291 3.63 20.20 -20.32
CA HIS A 291 3.30 21.59 -20.04
C HIS A 291 4.42 22.28 -19.28
N VAL A 292 4.88 21.71 -18.16
CA VAL A 292 5.99 22.28 -17.36
C VAL A 292 7.27 22.39 -18.18
N GLN A 293 7.58 21.41 -19.04
CA GLN A 293 8.72 21.48 -19.94
C GLN A 293 8.69 22.72 -20.86
N GLN A 294 7.49 23.13 -21.28
CA GLN A 294 7.28 24.26 -22.17
C GLN A 294 7.20 25.59 -21.41
N THR A 295 6.60 25.62 -20.23
CA THR A 295 6.26 26.86 -19.52
C THR A 295 7.20 27.21 -18.36
N ASP A 296 7.84 26.22 -17.72
CA ASP A 296 8.70 26.41 -16.55
C ASP A 296 9.86 25.39 -16.57
N ARG A 297 10.92 25.75 -17.31
CA ARG A 297 12.11 24.90 -17.45
C ARG A 297 12.82 24.61 -16.12
N ASP A 298 12.74 25.51 -15.15
CA ASP A 298 13.40 25.33 -13.86
C ASP A 298 12.70 24.26 -13.02
N VAL A 299 11.37 24.28 -13.00
CA VAL A 299 10.58 23.21 -12.37
C VAL A 299 10.74 21.89 -13.13
N PHE A 300 10.77 21.92 -14.47
CA PHE A 300 11.01 20.72 -15.29
C PHE A 300 12.36 20.07 -14.97
N ASN A 301 13.44 20.85 -14.93
CA ASN A 301 14.79 20.38 -14.60
C ASN A 301 14.86 19.78 -13.18
N LYS A 302 13.94 20.19 -12.30
CA LYS A 302 13.79 19.69 -10.93
C LYS A 302 12.63 18.71 -10.78
N TRP A 303 12.04 18.21 -11.86
CA TRP A 303 10.84 17.37 -11.81
C TRP A 303 10.97 16.20 -10.84
N SER A 304 12.11 15.50 -10.87
CA SER A 304 12.40 14.35 -10.02
C SER A 304 12.63 14.70 -8.55
N SER A 305 12.97 15.95 -8.22
CA SER A 305 13.10 16.38 -6.83
C SER A 305 11.75 16.57 -6.15
N PHE A 306 10.67 16.75 -6.93
CA PHE A 306 9.31 16.83 -6.41
C PHE A 306 8.69 15.45 -6.32
N ARG A 307 8.86 14.66 -5.26
CA ARG A 307 8.44 13.25 -5.31
C ARG A 307 6.94 13.08 -5.54
N ARG A 308 6.10 14.00 -5.05
CA ARG A 308 4.64 13.92 -5.16
C ARG A 308 4.07 14.75 -6.29
N LYS A 309 3.16 14.15 -7.04
CA LYS A 309 2.52 14.72 -8.21
C LYS A 309 1.01 14.55 -8.05
N VAL A 310 0.32 15.64 -7.73
CA VAL A 310 -1.12 15.67 -7.47
C VAL A 310 -1.83 16.19 -8.71
N MET A 311 -2.76 15.41 -9.24
CA MET A 311 -3.52 15.71 -10.45
C MET A 311 -4.97 15.98 -10.07
N ILE A 312 -5.42 17.21 -10.26
CA ILE A 312 -6.79 17.61 -9.98
C ILE A 312 -7.59 17.51 -11.28
N PHE A 313 -8.51 16.55 -11.32
CA PHE A 313 -9.27 16.22 -12.51
C PHE A 313 -10.12 17.40 -13.02
N PRO A 314 -10.20 17.61 -14.35
CA PRO A 314 -11.04 18.65 -14.93
C PRO A 314 -12.53 18.25 -15.03
N PHE A 315 -12.89 16.98 -14.77
CA PHE A 315 -14.28 16.51 -14.84
C PHE A 315 -14.90 16.51 -13.48
N ASN A 316 -16.00 17.22 -13.39
CA ASN A 316 -16.90 17.09 -12.26
C ASN A 316 -18.39 17.17 -12.65
N TRP A 317 -18.67 17.21 -13.96
CA TRP A 317 -19.95 17.70 -14.46
C TRP A 317 -20.76 16.67 -15.29
N TYR A 318 -20.18 15.52 -15.65
CA TYR A 318 -20.82 14.59 -16.59
C TYR A 318 -21.01 13.16 -16.04
N LYS A 319 -21.82 13.03 -14.99
CA LYS A 319 -22.51 11.77 -14.58
C LYS A 319 -21.62 10.60 -14.08
N ARG A 320 -22.01 10.03 -12.93
CA ARG A 320 -21.98 8.59 -12.50
C ARG A 320 -20.80 7.64 -12.79
N TYR A 321 -19.79 7.96 -13.61
CA TYR A 321 -18.81 6.97 -14.10
C TYR A 321 -17.57 6.87 -13.23
N VAL A 322 -17.23 7.93 -12.49
CA VAL A 322 -16.09 7.95 -11.58
C VAL A 322 -16.61 8.18 -10.16
N SER A 323 -16.82 7.09 -9.42
CA SER A 323 -17.45 7.11 -8.09
C SER A 323 -16.48 7.39 -6.94
N TRP A 324 -15.24 7.78 -7.25
CA TRP A 324 -14.21 8.07 -6.26
C TRP A 324 -13.94 9.58 -6.16
N THR A 325 -13.70 10.05 -4.94
CA THR A 325 -13.29 11.42 -4.60
C THR A 325 -11.78 11.61 -4.78
N GLY A 326 -11.02 10.54 -4.60
CA GLY A 326 -9.60 10.50 -4.87
C GLY A 326 -9.13 9.09 -5.24
N SER A 327 -7.90 9.03 -5.74
CA SER A 327 -7.18 7.78 -6.01
C SER A 327 -5.69 8.09 -5.92
N ALA A 328 -4.90 7.15 -5.40
CA ALA A 328 -3.45 7.33 -5.29
C ALA A 328 -2.70 6.02 -5.51
N ALA A 329 -1.44 6.15 -5.93
CA ALA A 329 -0.49 5.05 -5.88
C ALA A 329 -0.22 4.67 -4.41
N VAL A 330 -0.34 3.39 -4.08
CA VAL A 330 -0.09 2.86 -2.74
C VAL A 330 1.39 2.53 -2.59
N GLY A 331 2.08 3.26 -1.72
CA GLY A 331 3.52 3.14 -1.50
C GLY A 331 4.33 3.67 -2.68
N CYS A 332 5.15 4.69 -2.43
CA CYS A 332 6.07 5.17 -3.44
C CYS A 332 7.34 4.33 -3.45
N VAL A 333 7.66 3.76 -4.61
CA VAL A 333 8.94 3.09 -4.82
C VAL A 333 10.08 4.10 -4.64
N ALA A 334 11.17 3.67 -4.00
CA ALA A 334 12.41 4.44 -3.95
C ALA A 334 12.79 4.90 -5.36
N ASN A 335 13.09 6.19 -5.53
CA ASN A 335 13.41 6.81 -6.82
C ASN A 335 12.27 6.89 -7.88
N ALA A 336 11.01 6.52 -7.57
CA ALA A 336 9.84 6.76 -8.44
C ALA A 336 8.96 7.96 -8.02
N ASP A 337 8.23 8.57 -8.96
CA ASP A 337 7.21 9.58 -8.67
C ASP A 337 6.01 8.96 -7.95
N CYS A 338 5.44 9.70 -7.01
CA CYS A 338 4.17 9.38 -6.35
C CYS A 338 3.03 10.10 -7.05
N TYR A 339 2.02 9.38 -7.49
CA TYR A 339 0.85 9.97 -8.13
C TYR A 339 -0.36 9.94 -7.20
N THR A 340 -1.06 11.07 -7.16
CA THR A 340 -2.35 11.25 -6.51
C THR A 340 -3.28 11.93 -7.50
N TRP A 341 -4.49 11.43 -7.62
CA TRP A 341 -5.54 11.97 -8.47
C TRP A 341 -6.71 12.38 -7.59
N ILE A 342 -7.09 13.64 -7.65
CA ILE A 342 -8.20 14.19 -6.88
C ILE A 342 -9.33 14.53 -7.84
N ASN A 343 -10.51 14.03 -7.52
CA ASN A 343 -11.74 14.38 -8.20
C ASN A 343 -12.49 15.39 -7.31
N SER A 344 -12.62 16.63 -7.77
CA SER A 344 -13.46 17.61 -7.04
C SER A 344 -14.90 17.09 -6.98
N ASP A 345 -15.65 17.39 -5.91
CA ASP A 345 -17.00 16.82 -5.69
C ASP A 345 -18.07 17.40 -6.63
N THR A 346 -18.84 16.54 -7.30
CA THR A 346 -19.85 16.82 -8.36
C THR A 346 -20.91 17.83 -7.98
N ALA A 347 -21.17 18.00 -6.69
CA ALA A 347 -22.18 18.93 -6.22
C ALA A 347 -21.70 20.39 -6.15
N SER A 348 -20.42 20.63 -5.86
CA SER A 348 -19.97 21.95 -5.40
C SER A 348 -19.08 22.71 -6.38
N ARG A 349 -18.46 22.04 -7.37
CA ARG A 349 -17.63 22.56 -8.49
C ARG A 349 -16.47 23.53 -8.16
N ASP A 350 -16.39 24.04 -6.94
CA ASP A 350 -15.63 25.24 -6.60
C ASP A 350 -14.62 24.98 -5.48
N TYR A 351 -14.46 23.73 -5.02
CA TYR A 351 -13.50 23.40 -3.97
C TYR A 351 -12.86 22.03 -4.09
N VAL A 352 -11.69 21.90 -3.44
CA VAL A 352 -10.95 20.64 -3.26
C VAL A 352 -10.87 20.37 -1.78
N ASP A 353 -11.37 19.22 -1.36
CA ASP A 353 -11.37 18.83 0.04
C ASP A 353 -9.94 18.50 0.52
N SER A 354 -9.37 19.33 1.39
CA SER A 354 -8.07 19.09 2.03
C SER A 354 -8.01 17.71 2.71
N ALA A 355 -9.14 17.26 3.26
CA ALA A 355 -9.24 15.99 3.97
C ALA A 355 -9.07 14.81 2.99
N SER A 356 -9.73 14.89 1.83
CA SER A 356 -9.58 13.91 0.75
C SER A 356 -8.15 13.92 0.19
N ALA A 357 -7.56 15.11 0.00
CA ALA A 357 -6.17 15.19 -0.44
C ALA A 357 -5.20 14.56 0.56
N PHE A 358 -5.39 14.82 1.86
CA PHE A 358 -4.58 14.24 2.92
C PHE A 358 -4.75 12.70 3.00
N HIS A 359 -5.96 12.19 2.80
CA HIS A 359 -6.25 10.76 2.64
C HIS A 359 -5.42 10.15 1.52
N GLU A 360 -5.52 10.70 0.30
CA GLU A 360 -4.83 10.13 -0.86
C GLU A 360 -3.30 10.24 -0.76
N LEU A 361 -2.78 11.32 -0.16
CA LEU A 361 -1.35 11.43 0.13
C LEU A 361 -0.88 10.43 1.19
N GLY A 362 -1.79 9.97 2.06
CA GLY A 362 -1.56 8.86 2.97
C GLY A 362 -1.26 7.56 2.22
N HIS A 363 -1.99 7.25 1.15
CA HIS A 363 -1.71 6.06 0.33
C HIS A 363 -0.31 6.09 -0.28
N ASN A 364 0.21 7.26 -0.66
CA ASN A 364 1.58 7.37 -1.20
C ASN A 364 2.67 6.86 -0.23
N ILE A 365 2.43 6.81 1.08
CA ILE A 365 3.36 6.17 2.04
C ILE A 365 2.91 4.78 2.50
N GLY A 366 2.03 4.14 1.73
CA GLY A 366 1.62 2.76 1.93
C GLY A 366 0.57 2.60 3.04
N LEU A 367 -0.11 3.67 3.45
CA LEU A 367 -1.27 3.55 4.34
C LEU A 367 -2.43 2.90 3.58
N SER A 368 -3.12 1.98 4.23
CA SER A 368 -4.38 1.39 3.75
C SER A 368 -5.59 2.19 4.21
N HIS A 369 -6.77 1.86 3.70
CA HIS A 369 -8.01 2.26 4.37
C HIS A 369 -8.08 1.73 5.81
N SER A 370 -8.89 2.38 6.64
CA SER A 370 -9.18 1.95 8.02
C SER A 370 -10.59 1.37 8.13
N ASP A 371 -10.68 0.14 8.58
CA ASP A 371 -11.91 -0.64 8.70
C ASP A 371 -12.49 -0.50 10.12
N ALA A 372 -13.77 -0.81 10.30
CA ALA A 372 -14.34 -0.98 11.64
C ALA A 372 -15.13 -2.28 11.77
N ARG A 373 -15.13 -2.83 12.98
CA ARG A 373 -15.99 -3.93 13.36
C ARG A 373 -17.40 -3.38 13.60
N GLU A 374 -18.31 -3.71 12.71
CA GLU A 374 -19.72 -3.36 12.82
C GLU A 374 -20.51 -4.57 13.31
N CYS A 375 -21.23 -4.40 14.42
CA CYS A 375 -22.09 -5.43 14.98
C CYS A 375 -23.55 -5.06 14.71
N THR A 376 -24.24 -5.86 13.90
CA THR A 376 -25.68 -5.69 13.70
C THR A 376 -26.42 -6.35 14.85
N SER A 377 -27.28 -5.60 15.53
CA SER A 377 -28.21 -6.19 16.49
C SER A 377 -29.21 -7.05 15.73
N ASN A 378 -29.21 -8.36 15.99
CA ASN A 378 -30.23 -9.24 15.45
C ASN A 378 -31.55 -8.89 16.14
N ARG A 379 -32.45 -8.21 15.41
CA ARG A 379 -33.81 -7.85 15.90
C ARG A 379 -34.60 -9.07 16.38
N SER A 380 -34.24 -10.27 15.90
CA SER A 380 -34.86 -11.54 16.25
C SER A 380 -34.30 -12.21 17.51
N GLY A 381 -33.51 -11.51 18.34
CA GLY A 381 -32.98 -12.05 19.60
C GLY A 381 -31.78 -13.00 19.45
N GLY A 382 -31.21 -13.12 18.25
CA GLY A 382 -29.96 -13.85 18.03
C GLY A 382 -28.74 -13.10 18.57
N ALA A 383 -27.62 -13.82 18.77
CA ALA A 383 -26.34 -13.19 19.07
C ALA A 383 -26.00 -12.14 17.98
N PRO A 384 -25.46 -10.96 18.34
CA PRO A 384 -25.08 -9.95 17.35
C PRO A 384 -24.05 -10.54 16.38
N SER A 385 -24.30 -10.37 15.08
CA SER A 385 -23.32 -10.69 14.05
C SER A 385 -22.39 -9.51 13.89
N CYS A 386 -21.09 -9.72 14.12
CA CYS A 386 -20.08 -8.70 13.94
C CYS A 386 -19.22 -9.02 12.72
N ALA A 387 -19.09 -8.08 11.79
CA ALA A 387 -18.24 -8.20 10.62
C ALA A 387 -17.30 -6.99 10.52
N LEU A 388 -16.14 -7.19 9.88
CA LEU A 388 -15.30 -6.07 9.47
C LEU A 388 -15.94 -5.42 8.24
N SER A 389 -16.23 -4.14 8.36
CA SER A 389 -16.74 -3.30 7.28
C SER A 389 -15.59 -2.45 6.77
N ARG A 390 -15.38 -2.50 5.45
CA ARG A 390 -14.23 -1.87 4.80
C ARG A 390 -14.37 -0.36 4.82
N SER A 391 -13.27 0.34 5.12
CA SER A 391 -13.22 1.80 5.09
C SER A 391 -14.28 2.44 6.00
N SER A 392 -14.69 1.78 7.09
CA SER A 392 -15.80 2.23 7.92
C SER A 392 -15.40 2.80 9.28
N ASP A 393 -14.10 2.93 9.57
CA ASP A 393 -13.62 3.58 10.80
C ASP A 393 -14.03 5.07 10.84
N PRO A 394 -14.95 5.48 11.72
CA PRO A 394 -15.43 6.85 11.77
C PRO A 394 -14.43 7.82 12.41
N SER A 395 -13.33 7.31 12.97
CA SER A 395 -12.28 8.12 13.58
C SER A 395 -11.13 8.41 12.64
N ASP A 396 -11.01 7.74 11.50
CA ASP A 396 -9.87 7.88 10.61
C ASP A 396 -10.29 8.53 9.29
N ILE A 397 -9.46 9.45 8.79
CA ILE A 397 -9.63 10.01 7.46
C ILE A 397 -9.50 8.95 6.35
N LEU A 398 -8.72 7.89 6.58
CA LEU A 398 -8.60 6.69 5.73
C LEU A 398 -9.77 5.72 5.90
N GLY A 399 -10.70 5.98 6.83
CA GLY A 399 -11.94 5.25 7.02
C GLY A 399 -13.16 6.04 6.56
N ALA A 400 -14.26 5.94 7.33
CA ALA A 400 -15.49 6.70 7.11
C ALA A 400 -15.52 8.01 7.91
N GLY A 401 -14.37 8.47 8.38
CA GLY A 401 -14.23 9.72 9.12
C GLY A 401 -14.61 10.93 8.27
N THR A 402 -15.72 11.58 8.61
CA THR A 402 -16.15 12.83 7.97
C THR A 402 -16.03 13.99 8.96
N VAL A 403 -15.50 15.13 8.49
CA VAL A 403 -15.52 16.37 9.26
C VAL A 403 -16.83 17.14 9.00
N PRO A 404 -17.56 17.60 10.05
CA PRO A 404 -18.78 18.38 9.87
C PRO A 404 -18.57 19.66 9.05
N GLU A 405 -17.46 20.38 9.27
CA GLU A 405 -17.12 21.61 8.56
C GLU A 405 -15.75 21.50 7.87
N LYS A 406 -15.74 21.09 6.60
CA LYS A 406 -14.53 20.85 5.80
C LYS A 406 -13.58 22.04 5.69
N ARG A 407 -14.09 23.28 5.77
CA ARG A 407 -13.25 24.48 5.66
C ARG A 407 -12.54 24.83 6.94
N SER A 408 -13.01 24.33 8.07
CA SER A 408 -12.48 24.76 9.36
C SER A 408 -12.01 23.67 10.26
N GLN A 409 -12.44 22.42 10.07
CA GLN A 409 -12.12 21.29 10.95
C GLN A 409 -11.15 20.28 10.34
N ILE A 410 -10.41 19.60 11.21
CA ILE A 410 -9.40 18.60 10.89
C ILE A 410 -9.78 17.28 11.56
N LEU A 411 -9.67 16.18 10.80
CA LEU A 411 -9.67 14.82 11.34
C LEU A 411 -8.33 14.16 11.01
N CYS A 412 -7.64 13.68 12.03
CA CYS A 412 -6.35 13.02 11.86
C CYS A 412 -6.50 11.49 11.77
N MET A 413 -5.45 10.84 11.29
CA MET A 413 -5.40 9.38 11.18
C MET A 413 -5.47 8.71 12.56
N ASN A 414 -5.91 7.46 12.58
CA ASN A 414 -5.93 6.66 13.80
C ASN A 414 -4.51 6.27 14.25
N ALA A 415 -4.45 5.70 15.45
CA ALA A 415 -3.20 5.30 16.10
C ALA A 415 -2.30 4.36 15.26
N PRO A 416 -2.79 3.25 14.68
CA PRO A 416 -1.92 2.35 13.92
C PRO A 416 -1.29 3.03 12.70
N GLN A 417 -2.04 3.84 11.95
CA GLN A 417 -1.52 4.55 10.78
C GLN A 417 -0.49 5.62 11.16
N ALA A 418 -0.72 6.34 12.27
CA ALA A 418 0.15 7.42 12.72
C ALA A 418 1.42 6.95 13.46
N SER A 419 1.47 5.71 13.96
CA SER A 419 2.51 5.24 14.90
C SER A 419 3.93 5.17 14.30
N VAL A 420 4.94 5.36 15.16
CA VAL A 420 6.39 5.23 14.91
C VAL A 420 6.90 3.89 15.48
N SER A 421 7.94 3.31 14.86
CA SER A 421 8.64 2.17 15.47
C SER A 421 9.80 2.59 16.34
N VAL A 422 10.00 1.79 17.38
CA VAL A 422 11.06 1.93 18.40
C VAL A 422 12.10 0.81 18.28
N VAL A 423 11.95 -0.16 17.35
CA VAL A 423 12.88 -1.29 17.23
C VAL A 423 13.80 -1.10 16.01
N VAL A 424 15.00 -0.55 16.26
CA VAL A 424 16.35 -0.83 15.70
C VAL A 424 16.50 -1.15 14.18
N PRO A 425 17.59 -0.71 13.53
CA PRO A 425 17.74 0.60 12.87
C PRO A 425 16.90 0.79 11.59
N VAL A 426 16.00 -0.15 11.26
CA VAL A 426 15.14 -0.09 10.07
C VAL A 426 13.77 0.38 10.50
N GLY A 427 13.63 1.70 10.59
CA GLY A 427 12.39 2.37 10.91
C GLY A 427 11.26 1.88 10.00
N SER A 428 10.21 1.38 10.62
CA SER A 428 8.92 1.24 9.98
C SER A 428 7.88 1.22 11.07
N TYR A 429 6.93 2.15 11.14
CA TYR A 429 5.59 2.00 10.54
C TYR A 429 5.02 3.39 10.31
N LYS A 430 3.96 3.43 9.52
CA LYS A 430 4.06 3.92 8.14
C LYS A 430 4.24 5.41 7.99
N ALA A 431 3.73 6.18 8.94
CA ALA A 431 3.84 7.63 8.91
C ALA A 431 4.92 8.15 9.91
N GLY A 432 5.08 7.49 11.06
CA GLY A 432 6.09 7.83 12.06
C GLY A 432 5.81 9.10 12.87
N TRP A 433 4.54 9.51 12.96
CA TRP A 433 4.15 10.80 13.54
C TRP A 433 3.84 10.73 15.04
N SER A 434 3.23 9.64 15.49
CA SER A 434 2.87 9.39 16.89
C SER A 434 3.72 8.27 17.49
N GLY A 435 3.98 8.31 18.79
CA GLY A 435 4.79 7.35 19.52
C GLY A 435 4.10 6.83 20.79
N PHE A 436 4.72 5.80 21.36
CA PHE A 436 4.23 5.19 22.58
C PHE A 436 4.49 6.09 23.78
N VAL A 437 3.59 6.07 24.77
CA VAL A 437 3.90 6.61 26.10
C VAL A 437 5.03 5.80 26.74
N THR A 438 5.70 6.34 27.75
CA THR A 438 6.72 5.59 28.51
C THR A 438 6.13 4.28 29.05
N GLY A 439 6.73 3.14 28.67
CA GLY A 439 6.21 1.82 29.02
C GLY A 439 4.95 1.40 28.26
N GLY A 440 4.58 2.12 27.19
CA GLY A 440 3.37 1.88 26.39
C GLY A 440 3.54 0.83 25.29
N LEU A 441 4.76 0.41 24.98
CA LEU A 441 5.02 -0.80 24.19
C LEU A 441 5.03 -2.00 25.14
N ILE A 442 4.06 -2.90 24.96
CA ILE A 442 3.83 -4.02 25.87
C ILE A 442 3.72 -5.28 25.06
N ARG A 443 4.43 -6.33 25.47
CA ARG A 443 4.15 -7.65 24.92
C ARG A 443 3.16 -8.34 25.85
N SER A 444 2.09 -8.89 25.28
CA SER A 444 0.99 -9.49 26.05
C SER A 444 1.45 -10.49 27.11
N PHE A 445 2.48 -11.30 26.80
CA PHE A 445 3.03 -12.30 27.69
C PHE A 445 3.90 -11.75 28.83
N GLU A 446 4.34 -10.49 28.76
CA GLU A 446 5.03 -9.79 29.86
C GLU A 446 4.07 -9.33 30.95
N LEU A 447 2.76 -9.32 30.67
CA LEU A 447 1.75 -9.08 31.69
C LEU A 447 1.60 -10.33 32.55
N GLN A 448 1.77 -10.16 33.86
CA GLN A 448 1.47 -11.20 34.83
C GLN A 448 -0.03 -11.49 34.84
N PRO A 449 -0.47 -12.76 34.67
CA PRO A 449 -1.87 -13.12 34.78
C PRO A 449 -2.50 -12.66 36.10
N GLY A 450 -3.74 -12.17 36.05
CA GLY A 450 -4.49 -11.69 37.22
C GLY A 450 -4.01 -10.36 37.83
N VAL A 451 -2.88 -9.81 37.37
CA VAL A 451 -2.35 -8.54 37.86
C VAL A 451 -2.62 -7.43 36.86
N SER A 452 -3.41 -6.45 37.29
CA SER A 452 -3.70 -5.26 36.50
C SER A 452 -2.50 -4.31 36.42
N ARG A 453 -2.04 -4.01 35.21
CA ARG A 453 -1.11 -2.92 34.93
C ARG A 453 -1.89 -1.65 34.56
N VAL A 454 -1.67 -0.57 35.28
CA VAL A 454 -2.36 0.71 35.05
C VAL A 454 -1.45 1.66 34.29
N ILE A 455 -2.00 2.31 33.25
CA ILE A 455 -1.25 3.23 32.38
C ILE A 455 -2.09 4.46 32.09
N THR A 456 -1.45 5.63 32.14
CA THR A 456 -2.06 6.90 31.74
C THR A 456 -1.73 7.21 30.28
N LEU A 457 -2.77 7.37 29.47
CA LEU A 457 -2.72 7.77 28.08
C LEU A 457 -3.07 9.25 27.95
N PRO A 458 -2.16 10.12 27.48
CA PRO A 458 -2.53 11.49 27.16
C PRO A 458 -3.43 11.50 25.92
N SER A 459 -4.28 12.52 25.80
CA SER A 459 -5.03 12.76 24.57
C SER A 459 -4.09 12.92 23.38
N MET A 460 -4.43 12.30 22.25
CA MET A 460 -3.70 12.47 20.99
C MET A 460 -3.63 13.94 20.55
N SER A 461 -4.49 14.82 21.06
CA SER A 461 -4.47 16.25 20.73
C SER A 461 -3.38 17.06 21.43
N LEU A 462 -2.73 16.50 22.46
CA LEU A 462 -1.76 17.25 23.28
C LEU A 462 -0.32 17.10 22.82
N ASN A 463 0.12 15.87 22.57
CA ASN A 463 1.51 15.59 22.24
C ASN A 463 1.63 14.32 21.41
N LYS A 464 2.79 14.11 20.81
CA LYS A 464 3.05 12.97 19.91
C LYS A 464 3.21 11.62 20.61
N ASN A 465 3.42 11.53 21.92
CA ASN A 465 3.59 10.27 22.64
C ASN A 465 2.28 9.93 23.36
N ASN A 466 1.33 9.30 22.66
CA ASN A 466 -0.07 9.29 23.06
C ASN A 466 -0.82 7.97 22.87
N LEU A 467 -0.11 6.88 22.57
CA LEU A 467 -0.75 5.58 22.34
C LEU A 467 -0.04 4.45 23.07
N LEU A 468 -0.75 3.33 23.24
CA LEU A 468 -0.20 2.04 23.65
C LEU A 468 -0.18 1.11 22.44
N ARG A 469 0.82 0.24 22.40
CA ARG A 469 0.87 -0.89 21.49
C ARG A 469 1.05 -2.17 22.29
N ILE A 470 0.10 -3.08 22.15
CA ILE A 470 0.08 -4.36 22.85
C ILE A 470 0.26 -5.46 21.82
N VAL A 471 1.44 -6.09 21.78
CA VAL A 471 1.72 -7.20 20.85
C VAL A 471 1.00 -8.44 21.34
N ILE A 472 0.09 -8.98 20.52
CA ILE A 472 -0.76 -10.13 20.86
C ILE A 472 -0.37 -11.42 20.14
N ASP A 473 0.35 -11.33 19.01
CA ASP A 473 0.90 -12.51 18.34
C ASP A 473 2.23 -12.93 18.97
N SER A 474 2.22 -14.11 19.59
CA SER A 474 3.33 -14.82 20.22
C SER A 474 4.20 -15.64 19.27
N SER A 475 3.67 -16.01 18.09
CA SER A 475 4.31 -16.95 17.18
C SER A 475 5.58 -16.38 16.53
N ASN A 476 5.61 -15.06 16.30
CA ASN A 476 6.75 -14.37 15.71
C ASN A 476 7.79 -13.90 16.74
N LEU A 477 7.50 -13.97 18.04
CA LEU A 477 8.38 -13.49 19.10
C LEU A 477 9.49 -14.46 19.48
N LEU A 478 9.28 -15.77 19.30
CA LEU A 478 10.25 -16.81 19.67
C LEU A 478 11.43 -16.92 18.70
N ASN A 479 11.31 -16.36 17.49
CA ASN A 479 12.29 -16.54 16.42
C ASN A 479 13.18 -15.31 16.15
N GLY A 480 13.11 -14.26 16.98
CA GLY A 480 13.96 -13.07 16.79
C GLY A 480 13.73 -12.33 15.48
N LEU A 481 12.54 -12.48 14.87
CA LEU A 481 12.20 -11.86 13.58
C LEU A 481 11.45 -10.55 13.82
N ASP A 482 12.20 -9.52 14.23
CA ASP A 482 11.71 -8.14 14.38
C ASP A 482 11.20 -7.52 13.06
N ASN A 483 11.33 -8.24 11.94
CA ASN A 483 10.98 -7.82 10.57
C ASN A 483 9.74 -8.52 10.00
N LYS A 484 8.95 -9.27 10.79
CA LYS A 484 7.75 -9.97 10.31
C LYS A 484 6.48 -9.31 10.87
N PRO A 485 5.43 -9.10 10.05
CA PRO A 485 4.14 -8.56 10.47
C PRO A 485 3.70 -9.07 11.86
N GLN A 486 3.47 -8.14 12.79
CA GLN A 486 3.05 -8.43 14.16
C GLN A 486 1.62 -7.95 14.35
N GLN A 487 0.74 -8.88 14.74
CA GLN A 487 -0.59 -8.56 15.24
C GLN A 487 -0.47 -7.84 16.58
N ALA A 488 -0.96 -6.61 16.62
CA ALA A 488 -0.96 -5.78 17.82
C ALA A 488 -2.27 -5.01 17.97
N LEU A 489 -2.61 -4.74 19.23
CA LEU A 489 -3.65 -3.79 19.59
C LEU A 489 -3.03 -2.40 19.78
N PHE A 490 -3.67 -1.39 19.20
CA PHE A 490 -3.33 0.02 19.34
C PHE A 490 -4.41 0.69 20.17
N VAL A 491 -4.03 1.24 21.31
CA VAL A 491 -4.95 1.91 22.23
C VAL A 491 -4.62 3.39 22.23
N SER A 492 -5.59 4.23 21.90
CA SER A 492 -5.41 5.69 21.90
C SER A 492 -6.56 6.39 22.58
N TYR A 493 -6.27 7.50 23.25
CA TYR A 493 -7.29 8.38 23.81
C TYR A 493 -7.46 9.59 22.90
N ARG A 494 -8.65 9.77 22.33
CA ARG A 494 -8.91 10.86 21.37
C ARG A 494 -9.92 11.84 21.93
N VAL A 495 -9.49 13.09 22.01
CA VAL A 495 -10.30 14.24 22.42
C VAL A 495 -10.22 15.28 21.31
N ARG A 496 -11.37 15.79 20.90
CA ARG A 496 -11.49 16.92 19.99
C ARG A 496 -10.67 18.09 20.54
N GLY A 497 -9.65 18.52 19.79
CA GLY A 497 -8.84 19.66 20.19
C GLY A 497 -9.65 20.97 20.23
N ASN A 498 -9.27 21.87 21.12
CA ASN A 498 -9.90 23.19 21.23
C ASN A 498 -9.46 24.08 20.07
N GLY A 499 -10.40 24.48 19.21
CA GLY A 499 -10.18 25.36 18.07
C GLY A 499 -10.52 24.71 16.73
N SER A 500 -10.72 25.54 15.71
CA SER A 500 -11.13 25.07 14.38
C SER A 500 -10.11 24.09 13.80
N VAL A 501 -8.81 24.38 13.87
CA VAL A 501 -7.75 23.57 13.23
C VAL A 501 -6.89 22.77 14.20
N ALA A 502 -7.42 22.52 15.39
CA ALA A 502 -6.77 21.66 16.38
C ALA A 502 -6.81 20.19 15.94
N TYR A 503 -5.95 19.36 16.53
CA TYR A 503 -5.95 17.92 16.29
C TYR A 503 -7.35 17.35 16.58
N ASP A 504 -7.91 16.61 15.63
CA ASP A 504 -9.25 16.02 15.74
C ASP A 504 -10.38 17.00 16.03
N SER A 505 -10.25 18.29 15.68
CA SER A 505 -11.32 19.28 15.85
C SER A 505 -12.63 18.89 15.15
N GLY A 506 -12.56 18.05 14.11
CA GLY A 506 -13.71 17.49 13.39
C GLY A 506 -14.14 16.09 13.84
N LEU A 507 -13.55 15.52 14.91
CA LEU A 507 -13.92 14.19 15.40
C LEU A 507 -15.36 14.19 15.96
N ASN A 508 -16.21 13.32 15.42
CA ASN A 508 -17.63 13.24 15.80
C ASN A 508 -17.84 12.83 17.26
N THR A 509 -17.07 11.84 17.74
CA THR A 509 -17.15 11.30 19.11
C THR A 509 -15.88 11.57 19.89
N SER A 510 -15.91 12.60 20.73
CA SER A 510 -14.78 13.04 21.55
C SER A 510 -14.72 12.34 22.91
N GLY A 511 -13.51 12.23 23.49
CA GLY A 511 -13.34 11.77 24.86
C GLY A 511 -13.44 10.25 25.02
N ARG A 512 -13.03 9.48 24.00
CA ARG A 512 -13.10 8.02 24.01
C ARG A 512 -11.75 7.37 23.84
N ILE A 513 -11.63 6.16 24.38
CA ILE A 513 -10.53 5.26 24.05
C ILE A 513 -10.91 4.51 22.79
N TRP A 514 -10.02 4.51 21.79
CA TRP A 514 -10.18 3.78 20.55
C TRP A 514 -9.20 2.62 20.55
N ILE A 515 -9.70 1.42 20.31
CA ILE A 515 -8.91 0.19 20.28
C ILE A 515 -8.94 -0.34 18.85
N HIS A 516 -7.80 -0.24 18.18
CA HIS A 516 -7.59 -0.78 16.85
C HIS A 516 -6.76 -2.05 16.90
N GLU A 517 -6.99 -2.95 15.98
CA GLU A 517 -6.12 -4.09 15.69
C GLU A 517 -5.39 -3.83 14.38
N TYR A 518 -4.10 -4.12 14.34
CA TYR A 518 -3.35 -4.03 13.10
C TYR A 518 -2.20 -5.03 13.03
N ASN A 519 -2.06 -5.68 11.87
CA ASN A 519 -1.16 -6.82 11.68
C ASN A 519 0.13 -6.44 10.96
N ASP A 520 0.16 -5.30 10.27
CA ASP A 520 1.25 -4.92 9.37
C ASP A 520 2.37 -4.13 10.04
N THR A 521 2.42 -4.15 11.37
CA THR A 521 3.28 -3.25 12.15
C THR A 521 4.64 -3.85 12.48
N ALA A 522 5.32 -4.45 11.49
CA ALA A 522 6.66 -5.01 11.72
C ALA A 522 7.69 -5.02 10.56
N ASN A 523 7.40 -4.59 9.31
CA ASN A 523 8.36 -4.72 8.19
C ASN A 523 8.59 -3.53 7.22
N GLY A 524 7.89 -2.39 7.31
CA GLY A 524 8.11 -1.22 6.43
C GLY A 524 7.63 -1.39 5.01
N VAL A 525 6.98 -2.53 4.74
CA VAL A 525 6.31 -2.83 3.49
C VAL A 525 4.98 -2.04 3.45
N PRO A 526 4.51 -1.65 2.26
CA PRO A 526 3.15 -1.12 2.09
C PRO A 526 2.10 -2.03 2.72
N ALA A 527 0.92 -1.48 3.01
CA ALA A 527 -0.14 -2.28 3.63
C ALA A 527 -0.59 -3.43 2.75
N ASP A 528 -0.56 -4.63 3.31
CA ASP A 528 -1.34 -5.76 2.82
C ASP A 528 -2.64 -5.93 3.61
N SER A 529 -2.77 -5.25 4.76
CA SER A 529 -3.98 -5.27 5.60
C SER A 529 -4.42 -3.87 6.01
N SER A 530 -5.72 -3.73 6.32
CA SER A 530 -6.30 -2.53 6.92
C SER A 530 -6.23 -2.62 8.45
N PRO A 531 -5.88 -1.54 9.18
CA PRO A 531 -6.19 -1.46 10.59
C PRO A 531 -7.70 -1.52 10.79
N ALA A 532 -8.12 -2.18 11.85
CA ALA A 532 -9.53 -2.38 12.17
C ALA A 532 -9.85 -1.80 13.53
N LEU A 533 -10.78 -0.84 13.60
CA LEU A 533 -11.38 -0.40 14.84
C LEU A 533 -12.19 -1.56 15.44
N LEU A 534 -11.77 -2.09 16.58
CA LEU A 534 -12.46 -3.18 17.27
C LEU A 534 -13.59 -2.66 18.15
N THR A 535 -13.33 -1.59 18.91
CA THR A 535 -14.29 -0.99 19.84
C THR A 535 -13.84 0.38 20.31
N THR A 536 -14.75 1.09 20.98
CA THR A 536 -14.44 2.30 21.76
C THR A 536 -14.85 2.13 23.22
N LEU A 537 -14.02 2.61 24.16
CA LEU A 537 -14.35 2.64 25.58
C LEU A 537 -14.71 4.05 26.02
N ASP A 538 -15.69 4.13 26.91
CA ASP A 538 -16.18 5.37 27.52
C ASP A 538 -16.65 5.09 28.96
N THR A 539 -16.83 6.15 29.75
CA THR A 539 -17.50 6.05 31.07
C THR A 539 -18.99 5.82 30.85
N VAL A 540 -19.58 4.87 31.56
CA VAL A 540 -21.03 4.61 31.50
C VAL A 540 -21.76 5.80 32.13
N SER A 541 -22.17 6.78 31.32
CA SER A 541 -23.04 7.87 31.76
C SER A 541 -24.46 7.58 31.30
N ASN A 542 -25.37 7.32 32.27
CA ASN A 542 -26.83 7.28 32.15
C ASN A 542 -27.40 7.04 30.72
N GLY A 543 -27.25 5.82 30.19
CA GLY A 543 -28.10 5.33 29.11
C GLY A 543 -27.50 5.20 27.70
N THR A 544 -26.21 5.47 27.48
CA THR A 544 -25.54 5.10 26.20
C THR A 544 -24.52 3.97 26.38
N VAL A 545 -24.59 2.99 25.47
CA VAL A 545 -23.90 1.68 25.53
C VAL A 545 -22.46 1.81 25.05
N ALA A 546 -21.64 2.58 25.74
CA ALA A 546 -20.20 2.46 25.58
C ALA A 546 -19.66 1.51 26.64
N ALA A 547 -18.88 0.51 26.20
CA ALA A 547 -18.32 -0.47 27.12
C ALA A 547 -17.20 0.18 27.96
N ALA A 548 -17.19 -0.05 29.27
CA ALA A 548 -16.09 0.37 30.14
C ALA A 548 -14.86 -0.55 30.00
N SER A 549 -15.04 -1.74 29.39
CA SER A 549 -13.99 -2.74 29.21
C SER A 549 -14.10 -3.45 27.86
N PHE A 550 -12.97 -3.97 27.40
CA PHE A 550 -12.84 -4.75 26.18
C PHE A 550 -11.95 -5.97 26.43
N VAL A 551 -12.41 -7.12 25.97
CA VAL A 551 -11.72 -8.40 26.14
C VAL A 551 -11.31 -8.94 24.78
N GLN A 552 -10.00 -9.06 24.55
CA GLN A 552 -9.43 -9.70 23.38
C GLN A 552 -8.87 -11.08 23.76
N PRO A 553 -9.44 -12.18 23.24
CA PRO A 553 -8.82 -13.49 23.34
C PRO A 553 -7.46 -13.49 22.65
N LEU A 554 -6.47 -14.13 23.27
CA LEU A 554 -5.18 -14.36 22.62
C LEU A 554 -5.25 -15.65 21.79
N PRO A 555 -4.58 -15.71 20.62
CA PRO A 555 -4.56 -16.91 19.80
C PRO A 555 -3.95 -18.08 20.57
N LEU A 556 -4.49 -19.28 20.34
CA LEU A 556 -4.01 -20.53 20.93
C LEU A 556 -2.61 -20.84 20.38
N ILE A 557 -1.65 -21.02 21.27
CA ILE A 557 -0.33 -21.56 20.93
C ILE A 557 -0.34 -23.03 21.32
N LEU A 558 -0.13 -23.93 20.36
CA LEU A 558 0.10 -25.35 20.62
C LEU A 558 -1.01 -26.05 21.44
N GLY A 559 -2.27 -25.63 21.28
CA GLY A 559 -3.42 -26.30 21.90
C GLY A 559 -3.67 -25.99 23.38
N VAL A 560 -2.88 -25.09 24.00
CA VAL A 560 -3.11 -24.64 25.39
C VAL A 560 -3.99 -23.39 25.36
N VAL A 561 -5.08 -23.37 26.15
CA VAL A 561 -5.93 -22.18 26.31
C VAL A 561 -5.13 -21.05 26.94
N THR A 562 -4.76 -20.05 26.13
CA THR A 562 -3.92 -18.90 26.50
C THR A 562 -4.75 -17.67 26.90
N GLY A 563 -5.87 -17.86 27.60
CA GLY A 563 -6.77 -16.78 28.05
C GLY A 563 -6.91 -15.56 27.13
N GLY A 564 -6.57 -14.36 27.61
CA GLY A 564 -6.72 -13.13 26.84
C GLY A 564 -6.19 -11.87 27.52
N ILE A 565 -6.47 -10.71 26.94
CA ILE A 565 -6.21 -9.39 27.53
C ILE A 565 -7.52 -8.66 27.71
N ASN A 566 -7.73 -8.13 28.91
CA ASN A 566 -8.77 -7.16 29.22
C ASN A 566 -8.17 -5.76 29.28
N ILE A 567 -8.79 -4.82 28.57
CA ILE A 567 -8.47 -3.40 28.55
C ILE A 567 -9.68 -2.66 29.13
N SER A 568 -9.51 -1.97 30.24
CA SER A 568 -10.61 -1.21 30.87
C SER A 568 -10.26 0.24 31.09
N LEU A 569 -11.24 1.12 30.89
CA LEU A 569 -11.14 2.53 31.23
C LEU A 569 -11.40 2.70 32.73
N ARG A 570 -10.44 3.27 33.46
CA ARG A 570 -10.59 3.58 34.90
C ARG A 570 -11.10 4.99 35.14
N SER A 571 -10.53 5.97 34.45
CA SER A 571 -10.88 7.38 34.56
C SER A 571 -10.45 8.14 33.31
N LYS A 572 -11.02 9.32 33.09
CA LYS A 572 -10.61 10.23 32.02
C LYS A 572 -10.85 11.69 32.37
N THR A 573 -10.04 12.56 31.79
CA THR A 573 -10.17 14.03 31.73
C THR A 573 -10.05 14.47 30.27
N PRO A 574 -10.27 15.74 29.93
CA PRO A 574 -9.99 16.23 28.56
C PRO A 574 -8.54 16.02 28.10
N GLU A 575 -7.59 15.89 29.03
CA GLU A 575 -6.16 15.81 28.76
C GLU A 575 -5.63 14.37 28.74
N SER A 576 -6.25 13.45 29.48
CA SER A 576 -5.73 12.09 29.61
C SER A 576 -6.79 11.08 30.03
N ALA A 577 -6.50 9.80 29.84
CA ALA A 577 -7.30 8.69 30.33
C ALA A 577 -6.41 7.65 31.00
N THR A 578 -6.88 7.07 32.10
CA THR A 578 -6.21 5.98 32.79
C THR A 578 -6.84 4.67 32.37
N VAL A 579 -6.05 3.76 31.82
CA VAL A 579 -6.48 2.43 31.39
C VAL A 579 -5.83 1.33 32.22
N SER A 580 -6.57 0.26 32.50
CA SER A 580 -6.07 -0.97 33.10
C SER A 580 -5.87 -2.00 32.01
N LEU A 581 -4.71 -2.65 31.99
CA LEU A 581 -4.43 -3.82 31.17
C LEU A 581 -4.31 -5.02 32.10
N CYS A 582 -5.06 -6.08 31.84
CA CYS A 582 -4.93 -7.32 32.58
C CYS A 582 -4.92 -8.51 31.64
N ARG A 583 -3.90 -9.36 31.79
CA ARG A 583 -3.89 -10.68 31.15
C ARG A 583 -4.66 -11.66 32.02
N PHE A 584 -5.49 -12.49 31.39
CA PHE A 584 -6.15 -13.62 32.05
C PHE A 584 -5.79 -14.92 31.33
N THR A 585 -5.97 -16.07 31.99
CA THR A 585 -5.64 -17.41 31.46
C THR A 585 -6.87 -18.26 31.14
N ARG A 586 -8.04 -17.96 31.73
CA ARG A 586 -9.33 -18.60 31.43
C ARG A 586 -10.46 -17.57 31.26
N ARG A 587 -11.42 -17.88 30.36
CA ARG A 587 -12.63 -17.05 30.15
C ARG A 587 -13.67 -17.16 31.27
N VAL A 588 -13.59 -18.19 32.11
CA VAL A 588 -14.63 -18.53 33.10
C VAL A 588 -13.98 -18.70 34.46
N GLU A 589 -14.00 -17.64 35.26
CA GLU A 589 -14.20 -17.70 36.72
C GLU A 589 -15.10 -16.53 37.11
N THR A 590 -16.00 -16.78 38.06
CA THR A 590 -17.13 -15.93 38.43
C THR A 590 -16.66 -14.59 39.01
N ALA A 591 -17.14 -13.49 38.40
CA ALA A 591 -17.11 -12.09 38.88
C ALA A 591 -15.89 -11.18 38.59
N GLY A 592 -14.77 -11.66 38.01
CA GLY A 592 -13.60 -10.81 37.73
C GLY A 592 -13.12 -10.83 36.26
N PHE A 593 -12.96 -9.67 35.62
CA PHE A 593 -12.35 -9.56 34.28
C PHE A 593 -10.80 -9.65 34.28
N CYS A 594 -10.20 -10.12 35.38
CA CYS A 594 -8.76 -10.15 35.63
C CYS A 594 -8.41 -11.32 36.56
N SER A 595 -8.68 -12.55 36.12
CA SER A 595 -8.33 -13.79 36.85
C SER A 595 -7.00 -14.36 36.35
N ASP A 596 -6.19 -14.90 37.26
CA ASP A 596 -4.97 -15.66 36.95
C ASP A 596 -5.28 -17.12 36.56
N GLY A 597 -6.55 -17.52 36.62
CA GLY A 597 -7.06 -18.87 36.34
C GLY A 597 -6.77 -19.87 37.44
N LEU A 598 -6.43 -19.39 38.64
CA LEU A 598 -6.38 -20.16 39.87
C LEU A 598 -7.56 -19.72 40.75
N ASP A 599 -8.37 -20.69 41.18
CA ASP A 599 -9.37 -20.51 42.25
C ASP A 599 -8.64 -20.28 43.59
N ASN A 600 -8.21 -19.04 43.82
CA ASN A 600 -7.38 -18.64 44.95
C ASN A 600 -8.03 -17.59 45.87
N ASP A 601 -9.32 -17.30 45.69
CA ASP A 601 -10.16 -16.48 46.56
C ASP A 601 -10.79 -17.26 47.74
N TRP A 602 -9.94 -17.99 48.49
CA TRP A 602 -10.31 -18.77 49.69
C TRP A 602 -10.75 -17.91 50.88
#